data_AF-A0AA36J5Y3-F1
#
_entry.id   AF-A0AA36J5Y3-F1
#
_cell.length_a   1.000
_cell.length_b   1.000
_cell.length_c   1.000
_cell.angle_alpha   90.00
_cell.angle_beta   90.00
_cell.angle_gamma   90.00
#
_symmetry.space_group_name_H-M   'P 1'
#
loop_
_entity.id
_entity.type
_entity.pdbx_description
1 polymer ?
#
loop_
_entity_poly.entity_id
_entity_poly.type
_entity_poly.pdbx_seq_one_letter_code
_entity_poly.pdbx_strand_id
1 'polypeptide(L)'
;MEDTEAFVLKQLLEFLTFAAWLCAALWGFSQQERNRLTFLESERSESFAMLVALLRLDANVSIGDLQVNDLPEPLQVFFQGELTEATADPFIQLPKMYLEILKDVRKRPCSACGRVPEEPALCLLCGALVCLGSKACRGADPLEGQCTEHARRCSSGQSLFLLPFMAQILAVSAPDCCLWDCPYVDKNGEHNPYLRRPCAMSLTLDVRCWDSLRQIFTKSAVRREIFLYNEKTGQYIPNAL
;
A
#
# COMPACT_ATOMS: atom_id res chain seq x y z
N MET A 1 28.09 14.25 -27.06
CA MET A 1 27.23 13.29 -26.32
C MET A 1 27.54 13.36 -24.83
N GLU A 2 28.82 13.49 -24.44
CA GLU A 2 29.22 13.70 -23.03
C GLU A 2 28.70 15.02 -22.41
N ASP A 3 28.63 16.11 -23.18
CA ASP A 3 28.15 17.42 -22.66
C ASP A 3 26.67 17.43 -22.26
N THR A 4 25.83 16.62 -22.92
CA THR A 4 24.40 16.52 -22.63
C THR A 4 24.13 15.75 -21.33
N GLU A 5 24.91 14.70 -21.06
CA GLU A 5 24.78 13.92 -19.82
C GLU A 5 25.25 14.72 -18.61
N ALA A 6 26.37 15.45 -18.76
CA ALA A 6 26.88 16.33 -17.70
C ALA A 6 25.90 17.46 -17.37
N PHE A 7 25.22 18.03 -18.38
CA PHE A 7 24.20 19.06 -18.18
C PHE A 7 22.97 18.53 -17.42
N VAL A 8 22.47 17.34 -17.79
CA VAL A 8 21.33 16.70 -17.10
C VAL A 8 21.69 16.33 -15.67
N LEU A 9 22.89 15.80 -15.45
CA LEU A 9 23.39 15.42 -14.13
C LEU A 9 23.49 16.63 -13.19
N LYS A 10 23.95 17.78 -13.71
CA LYS A 10 24.00 19.03 -12.94
C LYS A 10 22.62 19.54 -12.53
N GLN A 11 21.67 19.60 -13.48
CA GLN A 11 20.28 20.00 -13.21
C GLN A 11 19.63 19.09 -12.15
N LEU A 12 19.89 17.79 -12.23
CA LEU A 12 19.34 16.80 -11.32
C LEU A 12 19.95 16.90 -9.92
N LEU A 13 21.26 17.14 -9.82
CA LEU A 13 21.94 17.39 -8.54
C LEU A 13 21.44 18.67 -7.87
N GLU A 14 21.21 19.75 -8.64
CA GLU A 14 20.65 21.00 -8.12
C GLU A 14 19.24 20.77 -7.53
N PHE A 15 18.38 20.02 -8.25
CA PHE A 15 17.04 19.66 -7.77
C PHE A 15 17.07 18.80 -6.50
N LEU A 16 17.89 17.74 -6.48
CA LEU A 16 18.00 16.85 -5.32
C LEU A 16 18.59 17.57 -4.10
N THR A 17 19.52 18.50 -4.33
CA THR A 17 20.06 19.35 -3.26
C THR A 17 18.97 20.23 -2.66
N PHE A 18 18.14 20.86 -3.50
CA PHE A 18 16.99 21.63 -3.04
C PHE A 18 16.00 20.76 -2.25
N ALA A 19 15.64 19.58 -2.77
CA ALA A 19 14.76 18.64 -2.08
C ALA A 19 15.34 18.20 -0.73
N ALA A 20 16.65 17.94 -0.65
CA ALA A 20 17.31 17.56 0.58
C ALA A 20 17.35 18.69 1.61
N TRP A 21 17.52 19.94 1.19
CA TRP A 21 17.39 21.11 2.08
C TRP A 21 15.96 21.29 2.59
N LEU A 22 14.95 21.08 1.73
CA LEU A 22 13.54 21.11 2.12
C LEU A 22 13.24 20.01 3.15
N CYS A 23 13.71 18.78 2.91
CA CYS A 23 13.60 17.67 3.86
C CYS A 23 14.39 17.93 5.14
N ALA A 24 15.55 18.58 5.10
CA ALA A 24 16.29 18.94 6.31
C ALA A 24 15.51 19.94 7.18
N ALA A 25 14.80 20.87 6.55
CA ALA A 25 13.99 21.88 7.24
C ALA A 25 12.68 21.30 7.81
N LEU A 26 12.04 20.36 7.10
CA LEU A 26 10.74 19.80 7.47
C LEU A 26 10.81 18.48 8.25
N TRP A 27 11.88 17.70 8.09
CA TRP A 27 11.92 16.27 8.46
C TRP A 27 12.98 15.88 9.50
N GLY A 28 13.52 16.84 10.24
CA GLY A 28 14.29 16.52 11.47
C GLY A 28 15.61 15.80 11.24
N PHE A 29 16.38 16.20 10.22
CA PHE A 29 17.71 15.63 9.97
C PHE A 29 18.64 15.79 11.17
N SER A 30 19.42 14.75 11.45
CA SER A 30 20.49 14.80 12.44
C SER A 30 21.51 15.90 12.09
N GLN A 31 22.26 16.37 13.08
CA GLN A 31 23.27 17.39 12.85
C GLN A 31 24.38 16.91 11.87
N GLN A 32 24.64 15.60 11.85
CA GLN A 32 25.62 14.99 10.93
C GLN A 32 25.13 15.01 9.47
N GLU A 33 23.85 14.72 9.23
CA GLU A 33 23.25 14.76 7.88
C GLU A 33 23.19 16.19 7.33
N ARG A 34 22.84 17.16 8.19
CA ARG A 34 22.87 18.59 7.83
C ARG A 34 24.27 19.08 7.48
N ASN A 35 25.27 18.66 8.27
CA ASN A 35 26.66 19.01 7.96
C ASN A 35 27.11 18.39 6.63
N ARG A 36 26.74 17.14 6.35
CA ARG A 36 27.03 16.48 5.07
C ARG A 36 26.41 17.22 3.87
N LEU A 37 25.19 17.74 4.01
CA LEU A 37 24.50 18.53 2.99
C LEU A 37 25.17 19.85 2.66
N THR A 38 25.69 20.55 3.68
CA THR A 38 26.34 21.85 3.49
C THR A 38 27.60 21.78 2.62
N PHE A 39 28.30 20.62 2.61
CA PHE A 39 29.56 20.45 1.90
C PHE A 39 29.46 19.61 0.61
N LEU A 40 28.25 19.34 0.13
CA LEU A 40 28.03 18.61 -1.12
C LEU A 40 28.23 19.53 -2.33
N GLU A 41 29.12 19.15 -3.24
CA GLU A 41 29.36 19.85 -4.52
C GLU A 41 28.40 19.34 -5.61
N SER A 42 27.68 20.23 -6.29
CA SER A 42 26.64 19.89 -7.27
C SER A 42 27.14 19.33 -8.60
N GLU A 43 28.43 19.04 -8.75
CA GLU A 43 29.05 18.66 -10.04
C GLU A 43 29.65 17.25 -10.05
N ARG A 44 29.62 16.53 -8.92
CA ARG A 44 30.18 15.17 -8.82
C ARG A 44 29.10 14.10 -8.80
N SER A 45 29.32 13.01 -9.53
CA SER A 45 28.50 11.80 -9.48
C SER A 45 28.42 11.18 -8.08
N GLU A 46 29.46 11.37 -7.25
CA GLU A 46 29.49 10.96 -5.84
C GLU A 46 28.43 11.68 -5.00
N SER A 47 28.10 12.93 -5.35
CA SER A 47 27.08 13.72 -4.68
C SER A 47 25.67 13.16 -4.90
N PHE A 48 25.44 12.53 -6.05
CA PHE A 48 24.16 11.90 -6.38
C PHE A 48 23.87 10.73 -5.43
N ALA A 49 24.82 9.82 -5.25
CA ALA A 49 24.67 8.67 -4.34
C ALA A 49 24.41 9.12 -2.89
N MET A 50 25.07 10.19 -2.47
CA MET A 50 24.88 10.75 -1.13
C MET A 50 23.49 11.39 -0.94
N LEU A 51 23.00 12.13 -1.94
CA LEU A 51 21.67 12.74 -1.92
C LEU A 51 20.56 11.68 -1.97
N VAL A 52 20.72 10.63 -2.79
CA VAL A 52 19.83 9.46 -2.83
C VAL A 52 19.76 8.79 -1.46
N ALA A 53 20.91 8.57 -0.81
CA ALA A 53 20.95 8.00 0.54
C ALA A 53 20.29 8.90 1.60
N LEU A 54 20.52 10.22 1.55
CA LEU A 54 19.94 11.18 2.49
C LEU A 54 18.41 11.31 2.33
N LEU A 55 17.93 11.27 1.09
CA LEU A 55 16.50 11.29 0.77
C LEU A 55 15.84 9.91 0.91
N ARG A 56 16.61 8.87 1.27
CA ARG A 56 16.18 7.46 1.35
C ARG A 56 15.54 6.97 0.04
N LEU A 57 16.04 7.45 -1.08
CA LEU A 57 15.70 6.97 -2.41
C LEU A 57 16.45 5.64 -2.66
N ASP A 58 15.92 4.82 -3.56
CA ASP A 58 16.48 3.50 -3.86
C ASP A 58 17.88 3.63 -4.48
N ALA A 59 18.89 3.05 -3.83
CA ALA A 59 20.31 3.24 -4.16
C ALA A 59 20.77 2.49 -5.42
N ASN A 60 19.90 1.68 -6.03
CA ASN A 60 20.20 0.88 -7.22
C ASN A 60 19.92 1.59 -8.55
N VAL A 61 19.56 2.88 -8.52
CA VAL A 61 19.22 3.63 -9.73
C VAL A 61 20.48 4.33 -10.28
N SER A 62 21.01 3.86 -11.41
CA SER A 62 22.02 4.62 -12.16
C SER A 62 21.34 5.71 -12.99
N ILE A 63 22.03 6.83 -13.20
CA ILE A 63 21.50 7.96 -13.98
C ILE A 63 21.11 7.56 -15.41
N GLY A 64 21.81 6.58 -15.99
CA GLY A 64 21.47 6.02 -17.30
C GLY A 64 20.19 5.16 -17.33
N ASP A 65 19.73 4.68 -16.17
CA ASP A 65 18.53 3.84 -16.04
C ASP A 65 17.28 4.67 -15.68
N LEU A 66 17.42 5.98 -15.46
CA LEU A 66 16.31 6.90 -15.19
C LEU A 66 15.45 7.09 -16.45
N GLN A 67 14.44 6.26 -16.63
CA GLN A 67 13.38 6.52 -17.60
C GLN A 67 12.43 7.57 -17.00
N VAL A 68 12.62 8.84 -17.39
CA VAL A 68 11.78 9.98 -16.97
C VAL A 68 10.30 9.82 -17.38
N ASN A 69 10.00 8.86 -18.25
CA ASN A 69 8.66 8.56 -18.77
C ASN A 69 7.98 7.36 -18.11
N ASP A 70 8.57 6.75 -17.06
CA ASP A 70 7.83 5.80 -16.23
C ASP A 70 6.79 6.58 -15.41
N LEU A 71 5.66 6.93 -16.04
CA LEU A 71 4.43 7.01 -15.26
C LEU A 71 4.35 5.67 -14.52
N PRO A 72 4.18 5.66 -13.18
CA PRO A 72 3.96 4.41 -12.48
C PRO A 72 2.87 3.67 -13.24
N GLU A 73 3.18 2.48 -13.78
CA GLU A 73 2.18 1.70 -14.48
C GLU A 73 0.97 1.64 -13.56
N PRO A 74 -0.23 2.04 -14.02
CA PRO A 74 -1.41 1.95 -13.19
C PRO A 74 -1.47 0.52 -12.67
N LEU A 75 -1.46 0.37 -11.33
CA LEU A 75 -1.56 -0.93 -10.66
C LEU A 75 -2.60 -1.74 -11.42
N GLN A 76 -2.18 -2.80 -12.13
CA GLN A 76 -3.06 -3.47 -13.08
C GLN A 76 -4.34 -3.91 -12.35
N VAL A 77 -5.43 -3.20 -12.62
CA VAL A 77 -6.73 -3.40 -11.97
C VAL A 77 -7.30 -4.67 -12.56
N PHE A 78 -7.06 -5.81 -11.91
CA PHE A 78 -7.56 -7.11 -12.36
C PHE A 78 -8.95 -7.41 -11.79
N PHE A 79 -9.89 -6.47 -11.92
CA PHE A 79 -11.31 -6.79 -11.93
C PHE A 79 -11.77 -6.61 -13.38
N GLN A 80 -12.36 -7.65 -13.99
CA GLN A 80 -12.92 -7.60 -15.34
C GLN A 80 -14.11 -6.63 -15.38
N GLY A 81 -13.82 -5.33 -15.44
CA GLY A 81 -14.74 -4.23 -15.68
C GLY A 81 -14.04 -3.24 -16.58
N GLU A 82 -14.73 -2.79 -17.62
CA GLU A 82 -14.21 -1.92 -18.67
C GLU A 82 -13.46 -0.69 -18.10
N LEU A 83 -12.30 -0.41 -18.68
CA LEU A 83 -11.46 0.75 -18.39
C LEU A 83 -12.22 2.04 -18.71
N THR A 84 -12.90 2.63 -17.73
CA THR A 84 -13.25 4.05 -17.78
C THR A 84 -12.08 4.84 -17.23
N GLU A 85 -11.51 5.68 -18.08
CA GLU A 85 -10.53 6.76 -17.87
C GLU A 85 -10.06 7.03 -16.43
N ALA A 86 -8.74 7.11 -16.28
CA ALA A 86 -7.98 7.42 -15.07
C ALA A 86 -8.63 8.50 -14.19
N THR A 87 -9.47 8.07 -13.28
CA THR A 87 -9.80 8.84 -12.08
C THR A 87 -8.73 8.50 -11.04
N ALA A 88 -8.19 9.54 -10.39
CA ALA A 88 -7.09 9.46 -9.41
C ALA A 88 -7.51 8.80 -8.08
N ASP A 89 -8.33 7.74 -8.14
CA ASP A 89 -8.77 6.98 -6.99
C ASP A 89 -7.78 5.83 -6.76
N PRO A 90 -7.05 5.79 -5.62
CA PRO A 90 -6.06 4.75 -5.34
C PRO A 90 -6.70 3.37 -5.04
N PHE A 91 -8.03 3.25 -5.15
CA PHE A 91 -8.79 2.05 -4.83
C PHE A 91 -9.32 1.32 -6.05
N ILE A 92 -9.39 -0.01 -5.94
CA ILE A 92 -10.09 -0.84 -6.91
C ILE A 92 -11.59 -0.56 -6.93
N GLN A 93 -12.20 -0.84 -8.08
CA GLN A 93 -13.66 -0.90 -8.20
C GLN A 93 -14.15 -2.22 -7.61
N LEU A 94 -14.99 -2.12 -6.57
CA LEU A 94 -15.59 -3.27 -5.92
C LEU A 94 -16.91 -3.64 -6.62
N PRO A 95 -17.15 -4.94 -6.89
CA PRO A 95 -18.42 -5.37 -7.46
C PRO A 95 -19.57 -5.12 -6.49
N LYS A 96 -20.76 -4.85 -7.04
CA LYS A 96 -21.96 -4.56 -6.25
C LYS A 96 -22.37 -5.74 -5.35
N MET A 97 -22.20 -6.96 -5.84
CA MET A 97 -22.57 -8.18 -5.12
C MET A 97 -21.35 -8.85 -4.50
N TYR A 98 -21.43 -9.18 -3.22
CA TYR A 98 -20.33 -9.86 -2.51
C TYR A 98 -19.98 -11.23 -3.12
N LEU A 99 -20.97 -11.93 -3.67
CA LEU A 99 -20.79 -13.21 -4.34
C LEU A 99 -19.81 -13.15 -5.51
N GLU A 100 -19.69 -12.01 -6.19
CA GLU A 100 -18.77 -11.85 -7.31
C GLU A 100 -17.32 -11.91 -6.80
N ILE A 101 -17.04 -11.29 -5.65
CA ILE A 101 -15.73 -11.40 -4.97
C ILE A 101 -15.44 -12.85 -4.59
N LEU A 102 -16.39 -13.53 -3.96
CA LEU A 102 -16.20 -14.93 -3.54
C LEU A 102 -15.92 -15.86 -4.72
N LYS A 103 -16.55 -15.60 -5.88
CA LYS A 103 -16.33 -16.37 -7.11
C LYS A 103 -14.95 -16.11 -7.71
N ASP A 104 -14.53 -14.85 -7.77
CA ASP A 104 -13.23 -14.44 -8.30
C ASP A 104 -12.09 -15.02 -7.47
N VAL A 105 -12.14 -14.78 -6.16
CA VAL A 105 -11.06 -15.11 -5.22
C VAL A 105 -10.79 -16.61 -5.14
N ARG A 106 -11.81 -17.46 -5.27
CA ARG A 106 -11.69 -18.93 -5.10
C ARG A 106 -10.69 -19.57 -6.05
N LYS A 107 -10.48 -19.00 -7.24
CA LYS A 107 -9.58 -19.56 -8.26
C LYS A 107 -8.30 -18.75 -8.43
N ARG A 108 -8.17 -17.64 -7.71
CA ARG A 108 -7.10 -16.67 -7.95
C ARG A 108 -5.84 -17.06 -7.15
N PRO A 109 -4.66 -17.12 -7.79
CA PRO A 109 -3.42 -17.39 -7.09
C PRO A 109 -2.93 -16.16 -6.31
N CYS A 110 -2.20 -16.40 -5.24
CA CYS A 110 -1.49 -15.38 -4.47
C CYS A 110 -0.41 -14.72 -5.35
N SER A 111 -0.32 -13.38 -5.33
CA SER A 111 0.68 -12.62 -6.09
C SER A 111 2.11 -12.86 -5.62
N ALA A 112 2.31 -13.31 -4.38
CA ALA A 112 3.64 -13.58 -3.82
C ALA A 112 4.13 -15.01 -4.05
N CYS A 113 3.29 -16.02 -3.82
CA CYS A 113 3.70 -17.44 -3.89
C CYS A 113 3.13 -18.22 -5.08
N GLY A 114 2.22 -17.63 -5.87
CA GLY A 114 1.61 -18.26 -7.05
C GLY A 114 0.63 -19.39 -6.75
N ARG A 115 0.41 -19.75 -5.48
CA ARG A 115 -0.55 -20.79 -5.06
C ARG A 115 -1.90 -20.16 -4.72
N VAL A 116 -2.98 -20.92 -4.87
CA VAL A 116 -4.31 -20.48 -4.39
C VAL A 116 -4.27 -20.48 -2.85
N PRO A 117 -4.47 -19.33 -2.20
CA PRO A 117 -4.43 -19.25 -0.74
C PRO A 117 -5.66 -19.88 -0.10
N GLU A 118 -5.44 -20.61 1.00
CA GLU A 118 -6.52 -21.13 1.85
C GLU A 118 -7.29 -19.98 2.51
N GLU A 119 -6.56 -18.99 3.02
CA GLU A 119 -7.10 -17.75 3.56
C GLU A 119 -6.63 -16.57 2.69
N PRO A 120 -7.42 -16.14 1.69
CA PRO A 120 -7.11 -15.02 0.81
C PRO A 120 -7.33 -13.68 1.53
N ALA A 121 -6.43 -12.73 1.29
CA ALA A 121 -6.61 -11.32 1.59
C ALA A 121 -6.48 -10.52 0.28
N LEU A 122 -7.53 -9.76 -0.08
CA LEU A 122 -7.59 -8.95 -1.29
C LEU A 122 -7.20 -7.51 -0.97
N CYS A 123 -6.08 -7.02 -1.52
CA CYS A 123 -5.67 -5.62 -1.37
C CYS A 123 -6.66 -4.71 -2.09
N LEU A 124 -7.24 -3.76 -1.38
CA LEU A 124 -8.22 -2.83 -1.92
C LEU A 124 -7.60 -1.69 -2.74
N LEU A 125 -6.28 -1.54 -2.71
CA LEU A 125 -5.58 -0.54 -3.49
C LEU A 125 -5.19 -1.06 -4.87
N CYS A 126 -4.39 -2.13 -4.91
CA CYS A 126 -3.88 -2.70 -6.14
C CYS A 126 -4.69 -3.89 -6.67
N GLY A 127 -5.64 -4.42 -5.89
CA GLY A 127 -6.42 -5.60 -6.27
C GLY A 127 -5.65 -6.92 -6.20
N ALA A 128 -4.41 -6.93 -5.69
CA ALA A 128 -3.64 -8.16 -5.54
C ALA A 128 -4.21 -9.05 -4.44
N LEU A 129 -4.12 -10.36 -4.65
CA LEU A 129 -4.54 -11.36 -3.69
C LEU A 129 -3.31 -11.92 -2.97
N VAL A 130 -3.29 -11.89 -1.64
CA VAL A 130 -2.17 -12.38 -0.83
C VAL A 130 -2.63 -13.40 0.21
N CYS A 131 -1.71 -14.24 0.70
CA CYS A 131 -2.00 -15.20 1.76
C CYS A 131 -2.13 -14.48 3.12
N LEU A 132 -3.21 -14.74 3.85
CA LEU A 132 -3.33 -14.37 5.25
C LEU A 132 -2.64 -15.44 6.12
N GLY A 133 -1.63 -15.08 6.91
CA GLY A 133 -1.07 -15.95 7.96
C GLY A 133 -0.36 -17.26 7.53
N SER A 134 -0.25 -17.55 6.23
CA SER A 134 0.36 -18.80 5.76
C SER A 134 1.88 -18.80 5.96
N LYS A 135 2.39 -19.79 6.73
CA LYS A 135 3.83 -19.99 6.93
C LYS A 135 4.60 -20.25 5.63
N ALA A 136 3.92 -20.79 4.61
CA ALA A 136 4.52 -21.11 3.32
C ALA A 136 4.68 -19.87 2.41
N CYS A 137 4.07 -18.74 2.77
CA CYS A 137 4.10 -17.49 2.02
C CYS A 137 4.55 -16.34 2.94
N ARG A 138 5.70 -16.50 3.60
CA ARG A 138 6.31 -15.42 4.38
C ARG A 138 7.18 -14.54 3.49
N GLY A 139 7.19 -13.26 3.81
CA GLY A 139 8.06 -12.27 3.15
C GLY A 139 9.53 -12.45 3.54
N ALA A 140 10.33 -11.41 3.26
CA ALA A 140 11.75 -11.40 3.62
C ALA A 140 11.97 -11.43 5.15
N ASP A 141 11.06 -10.81 5.91
CA ASP A 141 11.06 -10.88 7.37
C ASP A 141 10.18 -12.06 7.85
N PRO A 142 10.74 -13.08 8.53
CA PRO A 142 9.97 -14.21 9.04
C PRO A 142 9.02 -13.83 10.20
N LEU A 143 9.15 -12.64 10.79
CA LEU A 143 8.28 -12.10 11.83
C LEU A 143 7.07 -11.36 11.28
N GLU A 144 7.11 -10.93 10.01
CA GLU A 144 6.00 -10.22 9.36
C GLU A 144 5.21 -11.14 8.43
N GLY A 145 3.88 -11.00 8.47
CA GLY A 145 2.99 -11.66 7.54
C GLY A 145 3.02 -11.04 6.15
N GLN A 146 2.44 -11.77 5.18
CA GLN A 146 2.47 -11.35 3.78
C GLN A 146 1.66 -10.07 3.54
N CYS A 147 0.61 -9.82 4.33
CA CYS A 147 -0.20 -8.60 4.18
C CYS A 147 0.59 -7.36 4.59
N THR A 148 1.39 -7.46 5.65
CA THR A 148 2.26 -6.38 6.13
C THR A 148 3.38 -6.08 5.16
N GLU A 149 4.06 -7.13 4.69
CA GLU A 149 5.08 -6.98 3.65
C GLU A 149 4.49 -6.39 2.36
N HIS A 150 3.31 -6.84 1.95
CA HIS A 150 2.61 -6.28 0.80
C HIS A 150 2.24 -4.81 1.02
N ALA A 151 1.77 -4.42 2.20
CA ALA A 151 1.46 -3.03 2.52
C ALA A 151 2.72 -2.15 2.44
N ARG A 152 3.88 -2.62 2.90
CA ARG A 152 5.17 -1.91 2.77
C ARG A 152 5.54 -1.64 1.31
N ARG A 153 5.34 -2.64 0.44
CA ARG A 153 5.68 -2.54 -0.99
C ARG A 153 4.66 -1.77 -1.82
N CYS A 154 3.37 -1.97 -1.56
CA CYS A 154 2.29 -1.44 -2.39
C CYS A 154 1.92 0.01 -2.05
N SER A 155 2.00 0.38 -0.78
CA SER A 155 1.38 1.60 -0.27
C SER A 155 2.09 2.16 0.96
N SER A 156 3.43 2.10 0.94
CA SER A 156 4.31 2.70 1.95
C SER A 156 4.02 2.29 3.40
N GLY A 157 3.52 1.07 3.59
CA GLY A 157 3.24 0.49 4.91
C GLY A 157 1.79 0.62 5.38
N GLN A 158 0.91 1.31 4.64
CA GLN A 158 -0.51 1.39 4.99
C GLN A 158 -1.39 0.80 3.90
N SER A 159 -2.22 -0.19 4.22
CA SER A 159 -3.13 -0.81 3.24
C SER A 159 -4.40 -1.33 3.89
N LEU A 160 -5.47 -1.44 3.10
CA LEU A 160 -6.72 -2.08 3.49
C LEU A 160 -6.88 -3.36 2.68
N PHE A 161 -7.13 -4.47 3.37
CA PHE A 161 -7.38 -5.77 2.75
C PHE A 161 -8.78 -6.24 3.05
N LEU A 162 -9.54 -6.68 2.05
CA LEU A 162 -10.78 -7.40 2.25
C LEU A 162 -10.46 -8.87 2.48
N LEU A 163 -10.95 -9.43 3.58
CA LEU A 163 -10.91 -10.86 3.91
C LEU A 163 -12.20 -11.52 3.42
N PRO A 164 -12.20 -12.20 2.26
CA PRO A 164 -13.43 -12.65 1.60
C PRO A 164 -14.13 -13.78 2.34
N PHE A 165 -13.43 -14.58 3.13
CA PHE A 165 -14.07 -15.66 3.90
C PHE A 165 -14.52 -15.21 5.29
N MET A 166 -13.96 -14.10 5.78
CA MET A 166 -14.36 -13.50 7.06
C MET A 166 -15.36 -12.34 6.89
N ALA A 167 -15.57 -11.83 5.68
CA ALA A 167 -16.36 -10.62 5.43
C ALA A 167 -15.95 -9.46 6.35
N GLN A 168 -14.64 -9.26 6.48
CA GLN A 168 -14.02 -8.21 7.30
C GLN A 168 -12.92 -7.50 6.51
N ILE A 169 -12.56 -6.30 6.97
CA ILE A 169 -11.45 -5.53 6.45
C ILE A 169 -10.29 -5.65 7.42
N LEU A 170 -9.14 -6.13 6.96
CA LEU A 170 -7.89 -6.02 7.68
C LEU A 170 -7.24 -4.69 7.32
N ALA A 171 -7.25 -3.76 8.26
CA ALA A 171 -6.52 -2.51 8.16
C ALA A 171 -5.10 -2.70 8.67
N VAL A 172 -4.11 -2.38 7.83
CA VAL A 172 -2.69 -2.54 8.14
C VAL A 172 -2.02 -1.18 8.11
N SER A 173 -1.30 -0.86 9.18
CA SER A 173 -0.32 0.23 9.26
C SER A 173 0.93 -0.35 9.88
N ALA A 174 1.78 -0.95 9.05
CA ALA A 174 2.90 -1.80 9.47
C ALA A 174 3.72 -1.21 10.64
N PRO A 175 3.93 -1.95 11.75
CA PRO A 175 3.53 -3.35 11.98
C PRO A 175 2.12 -3.52 12.58
N ASP A 176 1.42 -2.43 12.91
CA ASP A 176 0.11 -2.48 13.57
C ASP A 176 -0.98 -2.91 12.58
N CYS A 177 -1.96 -3.68 13.05
CA CYS A 177 -3.15 -4.01 12.27
C CYS A 177 -4.39 -4.14 13.15
N CYS A 178 -5.57 -4.04 12.53
CA CYS A 178 -6.84 -4.34 13.17
C CYS A 178 -7.88 -4.84 12.16
N LEU A 179 -8.96 -5.43 12.68
CA LEU A 179 -10.09 -5.90 11.88
C LEU A 179 -11.26 -4.93 12.01
N TRP A 180 -11.75 -4.45 10.87
CA TRP A 180 -12.95 -3.63 10.73
C TRP A 180 -14.06 -4.40 10.01
N ASP A 181 -15.27 -3.87 10.09
CA ASP A 181 -16.39 -4.36 9.31
C ASP A 181 -16.19 -4.09 7.81
N CYS A 182 -16.64 -5.01 6.96
CA CYS A 182 -16.55 -4.83 5.52
C CYS A 182 -17.65 -3.89 4.98
N PRO A 183 -17.42 -3.25 3.82
CA PRO A 183 -18.42 -2.36 3.21
C PRO A 183 -19.62 -3.09 2.61
N TYR A 184 -19.76 -4.40 2.84
CA TYR A 184 -20.86 -5.20 2.34
C TYR A 184 -21.87 -5.45 3.46
N VAL A 185 -23.11 -5.03 3.22
CA VAL A 185 -24.23 -5.14 4.16
C VAL A 185 -25.36 -5.95 3.56
N ASP A 186 -26.17 -6.56 4.41
CA ASP A 186 -27.39 -7.24 3.97
C ASP A 186 -28.52 -6.24 3.63
N LYS A 187 -29.70 -6.78 3.30
CA LYS A 187 -30.90 -5.97 2.99
C LYS A 187 -31.34 -5.03 4.11
N ASN A 188 -30.93 -5.32 5.34
CA ASN A 188 -31.27 -4.54 6.52
C ASN A 188 -30.17 -3.53 6.87
N GLY A 189 -29.08 -3.48 6.10
CA GLY A 189 -27.94 -2.61 6.38
C GLY A 189 -27.01 -3.17 7.45
N GLU A 190 -27.12 -4.45 7.81
CA GLU A 190 -26.27 -5.05 8.84
C GLU A 190 -25.05 -5.77 8.21
N HIS A 191 -23.89 -5.61 8.86
CA HIS A 191 -22.69 -6.38 8.53
C HIS A 191 -22.83 -7.86 8.92
N ASN A 192 -22.12 -8.75 8.23
CA ASN A 192 -22.14 -10.19 8.52
C ASN A 192 -20.72 -10.73 8.74
N PRO A 193 -20.04 -10.35 9.84
CA PRO A 193 -18.69 -10.80 10.12
C PRO A 193 -18.66 -12.33 10.28
N TYR A 194 -17.58 -12.93 9.79
CA TYR A 194 -17.36 -14.38 9.69
C TYR A 194 -18.46 -15.14 8.93
N LEU A 195 -19.27 -14.43 8.13
CA LEU A 195 -20.40 -14.99 7.40
C LEU A 195 -21.32 -15.86 8.28
N ARG A 196 -21.48 -15.50 9.56
CA ARG A 196 -22.24 -16.28 10.56
C ARG A 196 -23.68 -16.53 10.16
N ARG A 197 -24.27 -15.59 9.42
CA ARG A 197 -25.63 -15.71 8.87
C ARG A 197 -25.58 -16.24 7.44
N PRO A 198 -26.52 -17.12 7.03
CA PRO A 198 -26.58 -17.69 5.67
C PRO A 198 -26.97 -16.67 4.58
N CYS A 199 -26.82 -15.37 4.84
CA CYS A 199 -27.15 -14.27 3.94
C CYS A 199 -25.97 -13.79 3.07
N ALA A 200 -24.85 -14.53 2.99
CA ALA A 200 -23.71 -14.19 2.15
C ALA A 200 -24.11 -13.88 0.68
N MET A 201 -25.17 -14.52 0.19
CA MET A 201 -25.72 -14.29 -1.16
C MET A 201 -26.46 -12.95 -1.34
N SER A 202 -26.83 -12.31 -0.24
CA SER A 202 -27.63 -11.08 -0.21
C SER A 202 -26.82 -9.85 0.21
N LEU A 203 -25.50 -9.99 0.40
CA LEU A 203 -24.64 -8.88 0.77
C LEU A 203 -24.35 -8.00 -0.45
N THR A 204 -24.66 -6.72 -0.31
CA THR A 204 -24.46 -5.69 -1.33
C THR A 204 -23.52 -4.60 -0.83
N LEU A 205 -22.75 -4.01 -1.74
CA LEU A 205 -21.83 -2.93 -1.42
C LEU A 205 -22.62 -1.69 -0.94
N ASP A 206 -22.35 -1.24 0.29
CA ASP A 206 -22.78 0.06 0.78
C ASP A 206 -21.75 1.12 0.39
N VAL A 207 -22.15 1.99 -0.54
CA VAL A 207 -21.33 3.09 -1.05
C VAL A 207 -20.91 4.04 0.07
N ARG A 208 -21.75 4.25 1.10
CA ARG A 208 -21.43 5.18 2.20
C ARG A 208 -20.32 4.65 3.10
N CYS A 209 -20.40 3.37 3.44
CA CYS A 209 -19.35 2.69 4.20
C CYS A 209 -18.04 2.68 3.39
N TRP A 210 -18.13 2.39 2.09
CA TRP A 210 -17.00 2.38 1.18
C TRP A 210 -16.31 3.75 1.07
N ASP A 211 -17.07 4.82 0.85
CA ASP A 211 -16.54 6.18 0.80
C ASP A 211 -15.88 6.60 2.13
N SER A 212 -16.43 6.15 3.26
CA SER A 212 -15.87 6.42 4.58
C SER A 212 -14.50 5.76 4.75
N LEU A 213 -14.37 4.48 4.34
CA LEU A 213 -13.09 3.77 4.34
C LEU A 213 -12.06 4.44 3.42
N ARG A 214 -12.48 4.87 2.23
CA ARG A 214 -11.64 5.64 1.30
C ARG A 214 -11.15 6.94 1.93
N GLN A 215 -12.03 7.69 2.58
CA GLN A 215 -11.64 8.93 3.26
C GLN A 215 -10.65 8.70 4.41
N ILE A 216 -10.81 7.64 5.20
CA ILE A 216 -9.86 7.30 6.27
C ILE A 216 -8.47 7.06 5.68
N PHE A 217 -8.39 6.35 4.56
CA PHE A 217 -7.14 6.08 3.88
C PHE A 217 -6.52 7.33 3.26
N THR A 218 -7.28 8.11 2.47
CA THR A 218 -6.78 9.31 1.79
C THR A 218 -6.32 10.40 2.78
N LYS A 219 -6.92 10.45 3.97
CA LYS A 219 -6.50 11.36 5.06
C LYS A 219 -5.29 10.84 5.86
N SER A 220 -4.69 9.72 5.45
CA SER A 220 -3.61 9.01 6.17
C SER A 220 -3.95 8.74 7.64
N ALA A 221 -5.24 8.53 7.94
CA ALA A 221 -5.75 8.37 9.30
C ALA A 221 -5.79 6.90 9.75
N VAL A 222 -5.41 5.95 8.89
CA VAL A 222 -5.50 4.50 9.14
C VAL A 222 -4.83 4.11 10.46
N ARG A 223 -3.60 4.57 10.70
CA ARG A 223 -2.89 4.26 11.96
C ARG A 223 -3.62 4.78 13.20
N ARG A 224 -4.16 5.99 13.11
CA ARG A 224 -4.92 6.61 14.21
C ARG A 224 -6.21 5.85 14.48
N GLU A 225 -6.93 5.47 13.43
CA GLU A 225 -8.15 4.67 13.55
C GLU A 225 -7.88 3.27 14.08
N ILE A 226 -6.78 2.62 13.67
CA ILE A 226 -6.32 1.35 14.25
C ILE A 226 -6.12 1.50 15.76
N PHE A 227 -5.39 2.54 16.19
CA PHE A 227 -5.14 2.80 17.61
C PHE A 227 -6.45 3.01 18.39
N LEU A 228 -7.33 3.90 17.92
CA LEU A 228 -8.61 4.19 18.57
C LEU A 228 -9.55 2.98 18.61
N TYR A 229 -9.55 2.17 17.55
CA TYR A 229 -10.35 0.96 17.48
C TYR A 229 -9.84 -0.11 18.46
N ASN A 230 -8.51 -0.28 18.53
CA ASN A 230 -7.88 -1.22 19.46
C ASN A 230 -8.10 -0.81 20.92
N GLU A 231 -8.04 0.49 21.25
CA GLU A 231 -8.38 0.99 22.60
C GLU A 231 -9.85 0.71 22.97
N LYS A 232 -10.78 0.87 22.03
CA LYS A 232 -12.22 0.65 22.28
C LYS A 232 -12.58 -0.83 22.41
N THR A 233 -11.99 -1.69 21.59
CA THR A 233 -12.38 -3.10 21.49
C THR A 233 -11.50 -4.04 22.32
N GLY A 234 -10.30 -3.60 22.72
CA GLY A 234 -9.31 -4.45 23.37
C GLY A 234 -8.77 -5.59 22.49
N GLN A 235 -9.12 -5.61 21.19
CA GLN A 235 -8.70 -6.64 20.25
C GLN A 235 -7.35 -6.25 19.63
N TYR A 236 -6.28 -6.49 20.38
CA TYR A 236 -4.93 -6.33 19.84
C TYR A 236 -4.57 -7.59 19.02
N ILE A 237 -4.18 -7.41 17.76
CA ILE A 237 -3.65 -8.48 16.92
C ILE A 237 -2.12 -8.40 17.04
N PRO A 238 -1.48 -9.27 17.85
CA PRO A 238 -0.11 -9.06 18.30
C PRO A 238 0.94 -9.33 17.24
N ASN A 239 0.60 -10.02 16.15
CA ASN A 239 1.49 -10.25 15.01
C ASN A 239 0.71 -10.03 13.73
N ALA A 240 1.27 -9.21 12.86
CA ALA A 240 0.65 -8.85 11.61
C ALA A 240 0.59 -10.08 10.69
N LEU A 241 -0.63 -10.53 10.38
CA LEU A 241 -0.95 -11.71 9.56
C LEU A 241 -0.45 -11.60 8.11
#